data_AF-A0A7C5IFZ5-F1
#
_entry.id   AF-A0A7C5IFZ5-F1
#
_cell.length_a   1.000
_cell.length_b   1.000
_cell.length_c   1.000
_cell.angle_alpha   90.00
_cell.angle_beta   90.00
_cell.angle_gamma   90.00
#
_symmetry.space_group_name_H-M   'P 1'
#
loop_
_entity.id
_entity.type
_entity.pdbx_description
1 polymer ?
#
loop_
_entity_poly.entity_id
_entity_poly.type
_entity_poly.pdbx_seq_one_letter_code
_entity_poly.pdbx_strand_id
1 'polypeptide(L)'
;MKEAVKIAITTGEKNIIRSISVEYCKLLIDAKEGEKALEFINGLPKEISKIPRIKFLKAYAALQTGDLQEVEKFFQNRIVIPDIREGEVSLTDLWFEMWTQRIAKRENIPVDDKLRKRVQNDFPSPSYIDFRQSTKI
;
A
#
# COMPACT_ATOMS: atom_id res chain seq x y z
N MET A 1 -11.11 -4.47 -20.09
CA MET A 1 -9.83 -4.87 -19.44
C MET A 1 -9.64 -6.38 -19.28
N LYS A 2 -10.62 -7.14 -18.79
CA LYS A 2 -10.48 -8.61 -18.59
C LYS A 2 -10.03 -9.36 -19.85
N GLU A 3 -10.54 -9.02 -21.03
CA GLU A 3 -10.11 -9.65 -22.29
C GLU A 3 -8.70 -9.23 -22.73
N ALA A 4 -8.37 -7.94 -22.67
CA ALA A 4 -7.03 -7.45 -23.02
C ALA A 4 -5.93 -8.08 -22.14
N VAL A 5 -6.20 -8.25 -20.84
CA VAL A 5 -5.31 -8.93 -19.90
C VAL A 5 -5.16 -10.41 -20.25
N LYS A 6 -6.26 -11.08 -20.63
CA LYS A 6 -6.24 -12.49 -21.03
C LYS A 6 -5.41 -12.71 -22.30
N ILE A 7 -5.56 -11.83 -23.30
CA ILE A 7 -4.81 -11.88 -24.56
C ILE A 7 -3.31 -11.64 -24.31
N ALA A 8 -2.95 -10.61 -23.55
CA ALA A 8 -1.55 -10.27 -23.30
C ALA A 8 -0.82 -11.30 -22.40
N ILE A 9 -1.54 -12.02 -21.52
CA ILE A 9 -0.98 -13.18 -20.79
C ILE A 9 -0.62 -14.32 -21.75
N THR A 10 -1.40 -14.46 -22.83
CA THR A 10 -1.27 -15.54 -23.82
C THR A 10 -0.16 -15.26 -24.84
N THR A 11 0.15 -13.98 -25.13
CA THR A 11 1.19 -13.56 -26.10
C THR A 11 2.58 -13.35 -25.51
N GLY A 12 2.78 -13.51 -24.19
CA GLY A 12 4.10 -13.37 -23.55
C GLY A 12 4.45 -11.94 -23.08
N GLU A 13 3.54 -10.98 -23.20
CA GLU A 13 3.70 -9.57 -22.78
C GLU A 13 3.45 -9.34 -21.27
N LYS A 14 3.69 -10.36 -20.45
CA LYS A 14 3.34 -10.37 -19.01
C LYS A 14 3.97 -9.20 -18.24
N ASN A 15 5.17 -8.76 -18.64
CA ASN A 15 5.85 -7.63 -18.02
C ASN A 15 5.14 -6.30 -18.29
N ILE A 16 4.54 -6.12 -19.47
CA ILE A 16 3.81 -4.90 -19.82
C ILE A 16 2.54 -4.80 -18.97
N ILE A 17 1.76 -5.89 -18.89
CA ILE A 17 0.55 -5.93 -18.04
C ILE A 17 0.89 -5.64 -16.59
N ARG A 18 1.97 -6.25 -16.07
CA ARG A 18 2.46 -5.99 -14.72
C ARG A 18 2.72 -4.50 -14.51
N SER A 19 3.53 -3.89 -15.37
CA SER A 19 3.93 -2.48 -15.24
C SER A 19 2.72 -1.55 -15.33
N ILE A 20 1.86 -1.74 -16.34
CA ILE A 20 0.65 -0.91 -16.50
C ILE A 20 -0.30 -1.07 -15.30
N SER A 21 -0.46 -2.28 -14.77
CA SER A 21 -1.31 -2.51 -13.59
C SER A 21 -0.78 -1.77 -12.37
N VAL A 22 0.54 -1.77 -12.15
CA VAL A 22 1.17 -1.04 -11.04
C VAL A 22 0.98 0.47 -11.22
N GLU A 23 1.28 1.01 -12.39
CA GLU A 23 1.16 2.45 -12.64
C GLU A 23 -0.30 2.94 -12.57
N TYR A 24 -1.25 2.17 -13.09
CA TYR A 24 -2.67 2.52 -12.98
C TYR A 24 -3.16 2.49 -11.53
N CYS A 25 -2.74 1.51 -10.74
CA CYS A 25 -3.04 1.50 -9.30
C CYS A 25 -2.47 2.73 -8.59
N LYS A 26 -1.21 3.12 -8.87
CA LYS A 26 -0.60 4.32 -8.30
C LYS A 26 -1.41 5.57 -8.63
N LEU A 27 -1.79 5.75 -9.89
CA LEU A 27 -2.60 6.90 -10.32
C LEU A 27 -3.93 6.99 -9.56
N LEU A 28 -4.60 5.85 -9.34
CA LEU A 28 -5.84 5.82 -8.56
C LEU A 28 -5.60 6.18 -7.09
N ILE A 29 -4.53 5.67 -6.48
CA ILE A 29 -4.16 6.02 -5.09
C ILE A 29 -3.82 7.51 -4.98
N ASP A 30 -3.04 8.05 -5.90
CA ASP A 30 -2.65 9.47 -5.88
C ASP A 30 -3.87 10.38 -6.06
N ALA A 31 -4.84 9.95 -6.87
CA ALA A 31 -6.13 10.60 -7.06
C ALA A 31 -7.13 10.42 -5.89
N LYS A 32 -6.75 9.72 -4.81
CA LYS A 32 -7.62 9.37 -3.66
C LYS A 32 -8.85 8.52 -4.04
N GLU A 33 -8.76 7.77 -5.12
CA GLU A 33 -9.82 6.92 -5.67
C GLU A 33 -9.66 5.47 -5.16
N GLY A 34 -9.55 5.31 -3.83
CA GLY A 34 -9.25 4.03 -3.18
C GLY A 34 -10.24 2.92 -3.50
N GLU A 35 -11.53 3.23 -3.60
CA GLU A 35 -12.56 2.25 -3.97
C GLU A 35 -12.34 1.70 -5.39
N LYS A 36 -12.06 2.57 -6.36
CA LYS A 36 -11.75 2.17 -7.74
C LYS A 36 -10.46 1.37 -7.82
N ALA A 37 -9.45 1.72 -7.02
CA ALA A 37 -8.22 0.95 -6.92
C ALA A 37 -8.48 -0.47 -6.41
N LEU A 38 -9.30 -0.63 -5.35
CA LEU A 38 -9.69 -1.94 -4.84
C LEU A 38 -10.48 -2.75 -5.87
N GLU A 39 -11.45 -2.14 -6.54
CA GLU A 39 -12.23 -2.78 -7.61
C GLU A 39 -11.30 -3.32 -8.71
N PHE A 40 -10.39 -2.48 -9.20
CA PHE A 40 -9.42 -2.85 -10.21
C PHE A 40 -8.52 -4.00 -9.75
N ILE A 41 -7.93 -3.90 -8.55
CA ILE A 41 -7.01 -4.92 -8.01
C ILE A 41 -7.72 -6.26 -7.80
N ASN A 42 -8.97 -6.24 -7.31
CA ASN A 42 -9.77 -7.46 -7.13
C ASN A 42 -10.14 -8.12 -8.46
N GLY A 43 -10.15 -7.35 -9.55
CA GLY A 43 -10.36 -7.84 -10.92
C GLY A 43 -9.09 -8.37 -11.61
N LEU A 44 -7.91 -8.20 -11.02
CA LEU A 44 -6.64 -8.65 -11.61
C LEU A 44 -6.50 -10.19 -11.56
N PRO A 45 -5.85 -10.79 -12.57
CA PRO A 45 -5.43 -12.20 -12.50
C PRO A 45 -4.53 -12.47 -11.28
N LYS A 46 -4.58 -13.70 -10.77
CA LYS A 46 -3.83 -14.10 -9.55
C LYS A 46 -2.33 -13.89 -9.68
N GLU A 47 -1.80 -14.01 -10.90
CA GLU A 47 -0.39 -13.84 -11.22
C GLU A 47 0.05 -12.38 -11.00
N ILE A 48 -0.82 -11.42 -11.30
CA ILE A 48 -0.55 -9.99 -11.12
C ILE A 48 -0.92 -9.55 -9.69
N SER A 49 -2.05 -10.00 -9.16
CA SER A 49 -2.50 -9.59 -7.82
C SER A 49 -1.59 -10.09 -6.68
N LYS A 50 -0.82 -11.15 -6.92
CA LYS A 50 0.17 -11.66 -5.95
C LYS A 50 1.48 -10.87 -5.92
N ILE A 51 1.71 -9.96 -6.85
CA ILE A 51 2.95 -9.17 -6.92
C ILE A 51 3.06 -8.31 -5.65
N PRO A 52 4.23 -8.27 -4.96
CA PRO A 52 4.40 -7.50 -3.72
C PRO A 52 3.96 -6.04 -3.84
N ARG A 53 4.32 -5.36 -4.92
CA ARG A 53 3.91 -3.97 -5.17
C ARG A 53 2.40 -3.79 -5.34
N ILE A 54 1.70 -4.73 -5.97
CA ILE A 54 0.22 -4.68 -6.08
C ILE A 54 -0.42 -4.89 -4.70
N LYS A 55 0.10 -5.81 -3.88
CA LYS A 55 -0.38 -5.98 -2.50
C LYS A 55 -0.17 -4.74 -1.65
N PHE A 56 0.94 -4.05 -1.83
CA PHE A 56 1.21 -2.77 -1.18
C PHE A 56 0.22 -1.67 -1.60
N LEU A 57 -0.05 -1.54 -2.90
CA LEU A 57 -1.04 -0.59 -3.41
C LEU A 57 -2.45 -0.93 -2.93
N LYS A 58 -2.77 -2.22 -2.78
CA LYS A 58 -4.03 -2.67 -2.14
C LYS A 58 -4.14 -2.18 -0.69
N ALA A 59 -3.05 -2.27 0.07
CA ALA A 59 -3.03 -1.76 1.45
C ALA A 59 -3.23 -0.25 1.50
N TYR A 60 -2.64 0.53 0.58
CA TYR A 60 -2.94 1.95 0.46
C TYR A 60 -4.41 2.23 0.09
N ALA A 61 -4.98 1.45 -0.82
CA ALA A 61 -6.39 1.59 -1.20
C ALA A 61 -7.31 1.30 -0.01
N ALA A 62 -6.98 0.26 0.78
CA ALA A 62 -7.68 -0.07 2.02
C ALA A 62 -7.58 1.07 3.05
N LEU A 63 -6.41 1.70 3.20
CA LEU A 63 -6.23 2.87 4.06
C LEU A 63 -7.14 4.04 3.64
N GLN A 64 -7.26 4.31 2.33
CA GLN A 64 -8.11 5.40 1.82
C GLN A 64 -9.60 5.15 2.04
N THR A 65 -10.00 3.88 2.09
CA THR A 65 -11.39 3.46 2.32
C THR A 65 -11.69 3.18 3.80
N GLY A 66 -10.71 3.39 4.69
CA GLY A 66 -10.85 3.19 6.14
C GLY A 66 -10.86 1.72 6.57
N ASP A 67 -10.52 0.77 5.69
CA ASP A 67 -10.35 -0.64 6.02
C ASP A 67 -8.98 -0.88 6.67
N LEU A 68 -8.86 -0.44 7.93
CA LEU A 68 -7.63 -0.57 8.71
C LEU A 68 -7.27 -2.03 9.03
N GLN A 69 -8.22 -2.95 8.94
CA GLN A 69 -7.96 -4.37 9.18
C GLN A 69 -7.15 -4.97 8.03
N GLU A 70 -7.47 -4.62 6.79
CA GLU A 70 -6.71 -5.07 5.63
C GLU A 70 -5.29 -4.48 5.61
N VAL A 71 -5.13 -3.22 6.04
CA VAL A 71 -3.80 -2.60 6.21
C VAL A 71 -2.97 -3.34 7.28
N GLU A 72 -3.58 -3.71 8.40
CA GLU A 72 -2.90 -4.45 9.46
C GLU A 72 -2.45 -5.84 8.99
N LYS A 73 -3.32 -6.57 8.28
CA LYS A 73 -2.98 -7.87 7.66
C LYS A 73 -1.79 -7.74 6.71
N PHE A 74 -1.71 -6.65 5.94
CA PHE A 74 -0.57 -6.41 5.06
C PHE A 74 0.76 -6.38 5.84
N PHE A 75 0.82 -5.66 6.96
CA PHE A 75 2.02 -5.62 7.81
C PHE A 75 2.30 -6.95 8.51
N GLN A 76 1.29 -7.68 8.97
CA GLN A 76 1.45 -9.00 9.59
C GLN A 76 2.13 -10.01 8.66
N ASN A 77 1.88 -9.90 7.34
CA ASN A 77 2.48 -10.78 6.34
C ASN A 77 3.96 -10.52 6.07
N ARG A 78 4.55 -9.43 6.62
CA ARG A 78 5.98 -9.06 6.47
C ARG A 78 6.48 -9.18 5.03
N ILE A 79 5.67 -8.71 4.08
CA ILE A 79 5.97 -8.84 2.65
C ILE A 79 7.20 -8.00 2.32
N VAL A 80 8.22 -8.65 1.75
CA VAL A 80 9.36 -7.94 1.15
C VAL A 80 8.94 -7.42 -0.21
N ILE A 81 9.13 -6.11 -0.43
CA ILE A 81 8.83 -5.43 -1.69
C ILE A 81 10.19 -5.09 -2.33
N PRO A 82 10.67 -5.89 -3.32
CA PRO A 82 12.05 -5.79 -3.79
C PRO A 82 12.40 -4.48 -4.48
N ASP A 83 11.40 -3.74 -4.96
CA ASP A 83 11.54 -2.49 -5.69
C ASP A 83 11.37 -1.25 -4.80
N ILE A 84 11.24 -1.41 -3.48
CA ILE A 84 11.34 -0.29 -2.54
C ILE A 84 12.79 0.15 -2.45
N ARG A 85 13.04 1.42 -2.72
CA ARG A 85 14.39 2.01 -2.68
C ARG A 85 14.69 2.58 -1.31
N GLU A 86 15.97 2.63 -0.96
CA GLU A 86 16.47 3.34 0.22
C GLU A 86 15.98 4.81 0.21
N GLY A 87 15.46 5.29 1.35
CA GLY A 87 14.83 6.61 1.46
C GLY A 87 13.34 6.68 1.06
N GLU A 88 12.75 5.59 0.55
CA GLU A 88 11.32 5.52 0.31
C GLU A 88 10.57 5.38 1.65
N VAL A 89 9.83 6.42 2.03
CA VAL A 89 9.05 6.48 3.28
C VAL A 89 7.65 5.88 3.16
N SER A 90 7.30 5.30 2.02
CA SER A 90 5.95 4.85 1.71
C SER A 90 5.42 3.80 2.71
N LEU A 91 6.25 2.85 3.14
CA LEU A 91 5.85 1.86 4.16
C LEU A 91 5.65 2.48 5.55
N THR A 92 6.55 3.37 5.96
CA THR A 92 6.43 4.06 7.25
C THR A 92 5.23 5.02 7.25
N ASP A 93 4.96 5.69 6.14
CA ASP A 93 3.80 6.57 5.98
C ASP A 93 2.50 5.79 6.07
N LEU A 94 2.41 4.64 5.38
CA LEU A 94 1.26 3.74 5.47
C LEU A 94 1.04 3.26 6.92
N TRP A 95 2.12 2.92 7.63
CA TRP A 95 2.06 2.49 9.04
C TRP A 95 1.53 3.59 9.95
N PHE A 96 2.11 4.79 9.88
CA PHE A 96 1.71 5.91 10.73
C PHE A 96 0.31 6.41 10.41
N GLU A 97 -0.09 6.44 9.14
CA GLU A 97 -1.42 6.87 8.75
C GLU A 97 -2.49 5.86 9.20
N MET A 98 -2.20 4.55 9.13
CA MET A 98 -3.07 3.51 9.70
C MET A 98 -3.32 3.74 11.20
N TRP A 99 -2.26 3.97 11.97
CA TRP A 99 -2.39 4.25 13.41
C TRP A 99 -3.09 5.58 13.67
N THR A 100 -2.80 6.62 12.88
CA THR A 100 -3.46 7.93 12.98
C THR A 100 -4.96 7.81 12.81
N GLN A 101 -5.43 7.13 11.76
CA GLN A 101 -6.86 6.88 11.57
C GLN A 101 -7.46 6.01 12.67
N ARG A 102 -6.72 4.99 13.15
CA ARG A 102 -7.16 4.11 14.24
C ARG A 102 -7.42 4.88 15.53
N ILE A 103 -6.47 5.74 15.92
CA ILE A 103 -6.58 6.54 17.14
C ILE A 103 -7.64 7.63 16.99
N ALA A 104 -7.68 8.34 15.86
CA ALA A 104 -8.72 9.33 15.57
C ALA A 104 -10.12 8.74 15.72
N LYS A 105 -10.36 7.56 15.14
CA LYS A 105 -11.65 6.85 15.22
C LYS A 105 -11.96 6.37 16.64
N ARG A 106 -10.97 5.84 17.35
CA ARG A 106 -11.15 5.30 18.72
C ARG A 106 -11.43 6.40 19.74
N GLU A 107 -10.72 7.51 19.65
CA GLU A 107 -10.80 8.63 20.60
C GLU A 107 -11.79 9.73 20.14
N ASN A 108 -12.38 9.57 18.95
CA ASN A 108 -13.28 10.54 18.31
C ASN A 108 -12.69 11.95 18.24
N ILE A 109 -11.43 12.04 17.77
CA ILE A 109 -10.67 13.28 17.62
C ILE A 109 -10.31 13.51 16.14
N PRO A 110 -10.15 14.78 15.71
CA PRO A 110 -9.74 15.08 14.35
C PRO A 110 -8.31 14.59 14.07
N VAL A 111 -8.04 14.24 12.81
CA VAL A 111 -6.69 13.96 12.33
C VAL A 111 -5.96 15.27 12.08
N ASP A 112 -5.05 15.63 12.99
CA ASP A 112 -4.19 16.80 12.89
C ASP A 112 -2.70 16.45 13.09
N ASP A 113 -1.83 17.44 12.95
CA ASP A 113 -0.39 17.23 13.10
C ASP A 113 0.02 16.87 14.53
N LYS A 114 -0.78 17.26 15.53
CA LYS A 114 -0.54 16.89 16.93
C LYS A 114 -0.76 15.39 17.12
N LEU A 115 -1.84 14.85 16.55
CA LEU A 115 -2.12 13.42 16.55
C LEU A 115 -1.04 12.66 15.77
N ARG A 116 -0.64 13.12 14.58
CA ARG A 116 0.43 12.47 13.79
C ARG A 116 1.74 12.39 14.57
N LYS A 117 2.14 13.48 15.24
CA LYS A 117 3.35 13.49 16.10
C LYS A 117 3.23 12.53 17.28
N ARG A 118 2.06 12.51 17.95
CA ARG A 118 1.79 11.56 19.03
C ARG A 118 1.91 10.12 18.55
N VAL A 119 1.31 9.80 17.40
CA VAL A 119 1.35 8.46 16.82
C VAL A 119 2.78 8.01 16.50
N GLN A 120 3.61 8.90 15.96
CA GLN A 120 5.03 8.57 15.70
C GLN A 120 5.80 8.22 16.97
N ASN A 121 5.45 8.83 18.11
CA ASN A 121 6.07 8.55 19.41
C ASN A 121 5.50 7.30 20.08
N ASP A 122 4.17 7.15 20.08
CA ASP A 122 3.46 6.08 20.79
C ASP A 122 3.52 4.73 20.02
N PHE A 123 3.62 4.79 18.69
CA PHE A 123 3.57 3.64 17.78
C PHE A 123 4.72 3.68 16.76
N PRO A 124 5.98 3.54 17.21
CA PRO A 124 7.13 3.59 16.31
C PRO A 124 7.03 2.51 15.22
N SER A 125 7.51 2.83 14.02
CA SER A 125 7.56 1.88 12.91
C SER A 125 8.48 0.70 13.25
N PRO A 126 8.07 -0.54 12.97
CA PRO A 126 8.96 -1.69 13.10
C PRO A 126 10.22 -1.58 12.23
N SER A 127 11.35 -2.11 12.72
CA SER A 127 12.65 -2.01 12.02
C SER A 127 12.65 -2.60 10.61
N TYR A 128 11.85 -3.64 10.34
CA TYR A 128 11.77 -4.27 9.02
C TYR A 128 11.08 -3.42 7.94
N ILE A 129 10.43 -2.31 8.33
CA ILE A 129 9.87 -1.31 7.41
C ILE A 129 10.52 0.05 7.54
N ASP A 130 11.43 0.24 8.49
CA ASP A 130 12.06 1.53 8.77
C ASP A 130 13.36 1.69 7.97
N PHE A 131 13.21 2.13 6.71
CA PHE A 131 14.32 2.38 5.80
C PHE A 131 14.90 3.80 5.92
N ARG A 132 14.54 4.56 6.98
CA ARG A 132 15.03 5.94 7.22
C ARG A 132 16.41 5.98 7.85
N GLN A 133 16.85 4.87 8.46
CA GLN A 133 18.18 4.71 9.02
C GLN A 133 18.89 3.57 8.29
N SER A 134 19.55 3.88 7.18
CA SER A 134 20.59 3.02 6.63
C SER A 134 21.64 2.86 7.71
N THR A 135 21.72 1.68 8.31
CA THR A 135 22.79 1.33 9.23
C THR A 135 24.11 1.69 8.57
N LYS A 136 24.81 2.67 9.16
CA LYS A 136 26.24 2.88 8.90
C LYS A 136 26.92 1.52 9.07
N ILE A 137 27.47 1.01 7.98
CA ILE A 137 28.46 -0.08 8.00
C ILE A 137 29.63 0.35 8.88
#